data_AF-A0A164N8J9-F1
#
_entry.id   AF-A0A164N8J9-F1
#
_cell.length_a   1.000
_cell.length_b   1.000
_cell.length_c   1.000
_cell.angle_alpha   90.00
_cell.angle_beta   90.00
_cell.angle_gamma   90.00
#
_symmetry.space_group_name_H-M   'P 1'
#
loop_
_entity.id
_entity.type
_entity.pdbx_description
1 polymer ?
#
loop_
_entity_poly.entity_id
_entity_poly.type
_entity_poly.pdbx_seq_one_letter_code
_entity_poly.pdbx_strand_id
1 'polypeptide(L)'
;MDAQIFTELRPVFQVLIGILVILLYLIVINSKILNTLYVFSVSGICLLITGLLYVMSGFIVDEYQVAMDGTSVNMIFVIFILGVLNVIFYIIKSKKTSKLNK
;
A
#
# COMPACT_ATOMS: atom_id res chain seq x y z
N MET A 1 28.87 -5.64 -2.34
CA MET A 1 28.15 -4.54 -3.06
C MET A 1 26.65 -4.79 -2.96
N ASP A 2 26.16 -5.26 -1.80
CA ASP A 2 25.09 -6.26 -1.78
C ASP A 2 23.76 -5.75 -1.18
N ALA A 3 23.78 -4.57 -0.56
CA ALA A 3 22.60 -3.92 0.03
C ALA A 3 22.09 -2.70 -0.76
N GLN A 4 22.81 -2.27 -1.79
CA GLN A 4 22.48 -1.04 -2.52
C GLN A 4 21.27 -1.21 -3.43
N ILE A 5 21.09 -2.39 -4.04
CA ILE A 5 19.96 -2.65 -4.97
C ILE A 5 18.62 -2.50 -4.26
N PHE A 6 18.50 -3.00 -3.02
CA PHE A 6 17.29 -2.79 -2.21
C PHE A 6 17.11 -1.34 -1.76
N THR A 7 18.21 -0.58 -1.63
CA THR A 7 18.16 0.84 -1.28
C THR A 7 17.54 1.67 -2.41
N GLU A 8 17.75 1.29 -3.67
CA GLU A 8 17.11 1.90 -4.84
C GLU A 8 15.59 1.64 -4.91
N LEU A 9 15.10 0.53 -4.33
CA LEU A 9 13.66 0.22 -4.27
C LEU A 9 12.93 0.95 -3.12
N ARG A 10 13.63 1.32 -2.05
CA ARG A 10 13.05 2.06 -0.91
C ARG A 10 12.26 3.31 -1.27
N PRO A 11 12.72 4.22 -2.15
CA PRO A 11 11.93 5.39 -2.52
C PRO A 11 10.58 5.01 -3.14
N VAL A 12 10.51 3.92 -3.91
CA VAL A 12 9.25 3.44 -4.50
C VAL A 12 8.27 3.00 -3.40
N PHE A 13 8.75 2.23 -2.42
CA PHE A 13 7.94 1.82 -1.27
C PHE A 13 7.47 3.04 -0.45
N GLN A 14 8.34 4.02 -0.22
CA GLN A 14 7.98 5.25 0.52
C GLN A 14 6.89 6.05 -0.21
N VAL A 15 6.95 6.16 -1.53
CA VAL A 15 5.91 6.83 -2.34
C VAL A 15 4.58 6.07 -2.23
N LEU A 16 4.58 4.74 -2.31
CA LEU A 16 3.36 3.93 -2.16
C LEU A 16 2.74 4.09 -0.77
N ILE A 17 3.56 4.10 0.29
CA ILE A 17 3.10 4.37 1.65
C ILE A 17 2.48 5.77 1.73
N GLY A 18 3.15 6.78 1.17
CA GLY A 18 2.65 8.16 1.13
C GLY A 18 1.28 8.27 0.46
N ILE A 19 1.09 7.63 -0.69
CA ILE A 19 -0.19 7.60 -1.41
C ILE A 19 -1.29 6.95 -0.55
N LEU A 20 -0.98 5.82 0.10
CA LEU A 20 -1.95 5.12 0.96
C LEU A 20 -2.30 5.92 2.22
N VAL A 21 -1.35 6.63 2.82
CA VAL A 21 -1.60 7.53 3.96
C VAL A 21 -2.48 8.71 3.54
N ILE A 22 -2.20 9.32 2.39
CA ILE A 22 -3.04 10.39 1.83
C ILE A 22 -4.45 9.88 1.57
N LEU A 23 -4.59 8.66 1.02
CA LEU A 23 -5.89 8.05 0.79
C LEU A 23 -6.65 7.83 2.12
N LEU A 24 -5.98 7.33 3.16
CA LEU A 24 -6.57 7.19 4.51
C LEU A 24 -7.05 8.54 5.03
N TYR A 25 -6.22 9.58 4.92
CA TYR A 25 -6.55 10.93 5.36
C TYR A 25 -7.78 11.47 4.63
N LEU A 26 -7.83 11.32 3.30
CA LEU A 26 -8.99 11.70 2.49
C LEU A 26 -10.25 10.96 2.97
N ILE A 27 -10.14 9.66 3.27
CA ILE A 27 -11.25 8.84 3.78
C ILE A 27 -11.73 9.39 5.11
N VAL A 28 -10.85 9.82 6.02
CA VAL A 28 -11.20 10.38 7.33
C VAL A 28 -11.92 11.73 7.19
N ILE A 29 -11.47 12.62 6.31
CA ILE A 29 -12.07 13.96 6.16
C ILE A 29 -13.40 13.98 5.38
N ASN A 30 -13.91 12.82 4.94
CA ASN A 30 -15.17 12.74 4.15
C ASN A 30 -15.12 13.63 2.90
N SER A 31 -13.97 13.66 2.21
CA SER A 31 -13.86 14.44 0.98
C SER A 31 -14.91 13.97 -0.03
N LYS A 32 -15.73 14.89 -0.56
CA LYS A 32 -16.78 14.59 -1.55
C LYS A 32 -16.24 13.97 -2.84
N ILE A 33 -14.94 14.06 -3.06
CA ILE A 33 -14.22 13.49 -4.21
C ILE A 33 -14.08 11.95 -4.09
N LEU A 34 -14.22 11.39 -2.89
CA LEU A 34 -14.01 9.96 -2.67
C LEU A 34 -15.21 9.11 -3.08
N ASN A 35 -15.08 8.48 -4.24
CA ASN A 35 -15.96 7.41 -4.68
C ASN A 35 -15.45 6.04 -4.19
N THR A 36 -16.37 5.08 -4.00
CA THR A 36 -16.06 3.68 -3.66
C THR A 36 -15.05 3.09 -4.64
N LEU A 37 -15.28 3.35 -5.94
CA LEU A 37 -14.38 2.91 -7.01
C LEU A 37 -12.98 3.52 -6.87
N TYR A 38 -12.88 4.79 -6.48
CA TYR A 38 -11.57 5.45 -6.33
C TYR A 38 -10.73 4.78 -5.23
N VAL A 39 -11.33 4.54 -4.07
CA VAL A 39 -10.62 3.88 -2.95
C VAL A 39 -10.20 2.47 -3.32
N PHE A 40 -11.11 1.69 -3.92
CA PHE A 40 -10.81 0.33 -4.36
C PHE A 40 -9.73 0.27 -5.44
N SER A 41 -9.80 1.15 -6.45
CA SER A 41 -8.82 1.20 -7.54
C SER A 41 -7.44 1.60 -7.03
N VAL A 42 -7.33 2.66 -6.22
CA VAL A 42 -6.04 3.12 -5.71
C VAL A 42 -5.42 2.08 -4.77
N SER A 43 -6.17 1.57 -3.81
CA SER A 43 -5.68 0.50 -2.92
C SER A 43 -5.30 -0.76 -3.71
N GLY A 44 -6.12 -1.16 -4.69
CA GLY A 44 -5.86 -2.32 -5.54
C GLY A 44 -4.58 -2.16 -6.37
N ILE A 45 -4.38 -1.02 -7.03
CA ILE A 45 -3.17 -0.72 -7.80
C ILE A 45 -1.94 -0.73 -6.90
N CYS A 46 -2.00 -0.11 -5.72
CA CYS A 46 -0.89 -0.13 -4.77
C CYS A 46 -0.53 -1.55 -4.32
N LEU A 47 -1.52 -2.41 -4.06
CA LEU A 47 -1.29 -3.82 -3.70
C LEU A 47 -0.70 -4.62 -4.87
N LEU A 48 -1.17 -4.41 -6.09
CA LEU A 48 -0.63 -5.06 -7.29
C LEU A 48 0.83 -4.68 -7.52
N ILE A 49 1.16 -3.38 -7.47
CA ILE A 49 2.54 -2.90 -7.61
C ILE A 49 3.43 -3.48 -6.51
N THR A 50 2.92 -3.54 -5.28
CA THR A 50 3.65 -4.13 -4.14
C THR A 50 3.91 -5.62 -4.34
N GLY A 51 2.94 -6.38 -4.85
CA GLY A 51 3.11 -7.78 -5.19
C GLY A 51 4.15 -8.00 -6.29
N LEU A 52 4.15 -7.16 -7.32
CA LEU A 52 5.18 -7.18 -8.38
C LEU A 52 6.57 -6.89 -7.82
N LEU A 53 6.70 -5.86 -6.98
CA LEU A 53 7.97 -5.51 -6.31
C LEU A 53 8.45 -6.65 -5.41
N TYR A 54 7.55 -7.34 -4.72
CA TYR A 54 7.90 -8.50 -3.89
C TYR A 54 8.47 -9.65 -4.74
N VAL A 55 7.81 -10.00 -5.84
CA VAL A 55 8.30 -11.02 -6.78
C VAL A 55 9.67 -10.63 -7.36
N MET A 56 9.85 -9.37 -7.77
CA MET A 56 11.13 -8.85 -8.25
C MET A 56 12.21 -8.91 -7.18
N SER A 57 11.87 -8.62 -5.92
CA SER A 57 12.82 -8.74 -4.81
C SER A 57 13.26 -10.19 -4.57
N GLY A 58 12.39 -11.18 -4.81
CA GLY A 58 12.73 -12.60 -4.79
C GLY A 58 13.71 -12.99 -5.90
N PHE A 59 13.46 -12.54 -7.14
CA PHE A 59 14.41 -12.77 -8.24
C PHE A 59 15.78 -12.16 -7.97
N ILE A 60 15.85 -10.99 -7.34
CA ILE A 60 17.13 -10.35 -6.96
C ILE A 60 17.86 -11.19 -5.90
N VAL A 61 17.13 -11.70 -4.90
CA VAL A 61 17.70 -12.57 -3.85
C VAL A 61 18.32 -13.82 -4.45
N ASP A 62 17.61 -14.46 -5.39
CA ASP A 62 18.05 -15.71 -6.01
C ASP A 62 19.24 -15.48 -6.97
N GLU A 63 19.17 -14.45 -7.82
CA GLU A 63 20.20 -14.16 -8.83
C GLU A 63 21.52 -13.72 -8.20
N TYR A 64 21.46 -12.83 -7.19
CA TYR A 64 22.66 -12.29 -6.56
C TYR A 64 23.11 -13.10 -5.34
N GLN A 65 22.41 -14.19 -4.98
CA GLN A 65 22.64 -14.97 -3.75
C GLN A 65 22.72 -14.11 -2.48
N VAL A 66 21.96 -13.01 -2.45
CA VAL A 66 21.95 -12.05 -1.34
C VAL A 66 20.74 -12.30 -0.46
N ALA A 67 20.91 -12.15 0.86
CA ALA A 67 19.77 -12.19 1.77
C ALA A 67 18.87 -10.96 1.53
N MET A 68 17.55 -11.17 1.62
CA MET A 68 16.57 -10.09 1.49
C MET A 68 16.74 -9.08 2.64
N ASP A 69 16.83 -7.78 2.31
CA ASP A 69 16.90 -6.71 3.31
C ASP A 69 15.60 -6.65 4.13
N GLY A 70 15.70 -6.95 5.43
CA GLY A 70 14.55 -6.96 6.35
C GLY A 70 13.80 -5.62 6.41
N THR A 71 14.49 -4.51 6.14
CA THR A 71 13.86 -3.18 6.08
C THR A 71 12.86 -3.09 4.94
N SER A 72 13.24 -3.58 3.76
CA SER A 72 12.42 -3.56 2.54
C SER A 72 11.23 -4.53 2.67
N VAL A 73 11.44 -5.69 3.30
CA VAL A 73 10.36 -6.64 3.65
C VAL A 73 9.34 -5.99 4.57
N ASN A 74 9.79 -5.28 5.61
CA ASN A 74 8.88 -4.63 6.55
C ASN A 74 8.04 -3.54 5.86
N MET A 75 8.62 -2.77 4.93
CA MET A 75 7.87 -1.78 4.14
C MET A 75 6.78 -2.42 3.28
N ILE A 76 7.05 -3.58 2.67
CA ILE A 76 6.07 -4.34 1.89
C ILE A 76 4.88 -4.75 2.77
N PHE A 77 5.14 -5.27 3.97
CA PHE A 77 4.09 -5.60 4.93
C PHE A 77 3.29 -4.37 5.37
N VAL A 78 3.94 -3.23 5.62
CA VAL A 78 3.26 -1.98 5.95
C VAL A 78 2.33 -1.54 4.83
N ILE A 79 2.77 -1.61 3.57
CA ILE A 79 1.93 -1.26 2.41
C ILE A 79 0.73 -2.20 2.31
N PHE A 80 0.94 -3.50 2.51
CA PHE A 80 -0.13 -4.49 2.49
C PHE A 80 -1.19 -4.19 3.57
N ILE A 81 -0.74 -3.98 4.81
CA ILE A 81 -1.61 -3.65 5.94
C ILE A 81 -2.36 -2.33 5.68
N LEU A 82 -1.68 -1.27 5.25
CA LEU A 82 -2.33 0.01 4.94
C LEU A 82 -3.35 -0.12 3.80
N GLY A 83 -3.02 -0.87 2.75
CA GLY A 83 -3.90 -1.12 1.61
C GLY A 83 -5.22 -1.76 2.03
N VAL A 84 -5.13 -2.81 2.85
CA VAL A 84 -6.30 -3.50 3.41
C VAL A 84 -7.07 -2.60 4.39
N LEU A 85 -6.35 -1.89 5.26
CA LEU A 85 -6.93 -1.02 6.27
C LEU A 85 -7.72 0.15 5.64
N ASN A 86 -7.22 0.74 4.55
CA ASN A 86 -7.94 1.76 3.78
C ASN A 86 -9.29 1.27 3.27
N VAL A 87 -9.34 0.06 2.69
CA VAL A 87 -10.58 -0.53 2.18
C VAL A 87 -11.56 -0.81 3.33
N ILE A 88 -11.07 -1.39 4.44
CA ILE A 88 -11.89 -1.68 5.63
C ILE A 88 -12.48 -0.39 6.21
N PHE A 89 -11.65 0.63 6.44
CA PHE A 89 -12.09 1.92 6.98
C PHE A 89 -13.16 2.58 6.11
N TYR A 90 -12.98 2.52 4.79
CA TYR A 90 -13.98 3.03 3.85
C TYR A 90 -15.32 2.30 3.97
N ILE A 91 -15.32 0.97 4.02
CA ILE A 91 -16.54 0.15 4.15
C ILE A 91 -17.26 0.46 5.47
N ILE A 92 -16.53 0.53 6.59
CA ILE A 92 -17.09 0.84 7.91
C ILE A 92 -17.74 2.23 7.89
N LYS A 93 -17.04 3.22 7.30
CA LYS A 93 -17.54 4.59 7.23
C LYS A 93 -18.78 4.70 6.34
N SER A 94 -18.78 4.06 5.18
CA SER A 94 -19.92 4.01 4.26
C SER A 94 -21.16 3.41 4.92
N LYS A 95 -21.01 2.31 5.68
CA LYS A 95 -22.11 1.72 6.47
C LYS A 95 -22.65 2.67 7.54
N LYS A 96 -21.80 3.47 8.20
CA LYS A 96 -22.22 4.44 9.22
C LYS A 96 -23.08 5.56 8.61
N THR A 97 -22.70 6.09 7.45
CA THR A 97 -23.46 7.14 6.75
C THR A 97 -24.82 6.63 6.28
N SER A 98 -24.91 5.38 5.80
CA SER A 98 -26.19 4.77 5.38
C SER A 98 -27.16 4.52 6.53
N LYS A 99 -26.66 4.25 7.75
CA LYS A 99 -27.52 4.07 8.95
C LYS A 99 -28.07 5.37 9.51
N LEU A 100 -27.42 6.51 9.25
CA LEU A 100 -27.84 7.81 9.77
C LEU A 100 -28.97 8.46 8.95
N ASN A 101 -29.20 7.97 7.73
CA ASN A 101 -30.18 8.52 6.79
C ASN A 101 -31.44 7.64 6.65
N LYS A 102 -31.69 6.78 7.65
CA LYS A 102 -32.81 5.84 7.73
C LYS A 102 -33.57 6.08 9.03
#